data_AF-A0A661BMM9-F1
#
_entry.id   AF-A0A661BMM9-F1
#
_cell.length_a   1.000
_cell.length_b   1.000
_cell.length_c   1.000
_cell.angle_alpha   90.00
_cell.angle_beta   90.00
_cell.angle_gamma   90.00
#
_symmetry.space_group_name_H-M   'P 1'
#
loop_
_entity.id
_entity.type
_entity.pdbx_description
1 polymer ?
#
loop_
_entity_poly.entity_id
_entity_poly.type
_entity_poly.pdbx_seq_one_letter_code
_entity_poly.pdbx_strand_id
1 'polypeptide(L)'
;MAPILLTIPFVGYQYVQEMESYLREGLENAVLGAARALAGALNDRAELFQSSGMEAGPQAGDIYVHPLRQPVEVDGYTDDWTGYQERAQPLQASPSDRSQDNARYVSGKYGNYLYFLLQVKDQRLVYRQPGDTTASQADRVVIRVSEAGKPPRQYVLSTISPGALVADFFAQDAKTGQASRTEYRVQGHWRRSPDGYILEVRLPLHLAGAHATLAVLEVDGPCAGGAG
;
A
#
# COMPACT_ATOMS: atom_id res chain seq x y z
N MET A 1 -76.56 26.97 6.69
CA MET A 1 -75.52 27.28 7.69
C MET A 1 -74.52 26.12 7.76
N ALA A 2 -73.58 26.03 6.83
CA ALA A 2 -72.52 25.00 6.86
C ALA A 2 -71.22 25.32 6.06
N PRO A 3 -70.59 26.52 6.14
CA PRO A 3 -69.22 26.68 5.62
C PRO A 3 -68.11 26.81 6.67
N ILE A 4 -68.44 26.92 7.97
CA ILE A 4 -67.43 27.10 9.04
C ILE A 4 -66.74 25.78 9.43
N LEU A 5 -67.37 24.63 9.19
CA LEU A 5 -66.82 23.32 9.56
C LEU A 5 -65.69 22.84 8.62
N LEU A 6 -65.53 23.42 7.44
CA LEU A 6 -64.51 23.01 6.46
C LEU A 6 -63.29 23.93 6.39
N THR A 7 -63.37 25.12 7.00
CA THR A 7 -62.29 26.13 6.98
C THR A 7 -61.15 25.76 7.93
N ILE A 8 -61.46 25.16 9.08
CA ILE A 8 -60.48 24.72 10.08
C ILE A 8 -59.51 23.65 9.52
N PRO A 9 -59.98 22.53 8.94
CA PRO A 9 -59.07 21.52 8.38
C PRO A 9 -58.26 22.04 7.18
N PHE A 10 -58.81 22.96 6.38
CA PHE A 10 -58.10 23.54 5.23
C PHE A 10 -56.93 24.45 5.65
N VAL A 11 -57.15 25.30 6.65
CA VAL A 11 -56.08 26.16 7.22
C VAL A 11 -55.04 25.31 7.94
N GLY A 12 -55.46 24.26 8.67
CA GLY A 12 -54.54 23.31 9.29
C GLY A 12 -53.65 22.57 8.29
N TYR A 13 -54.21 22.16 7.14
CA TYR A 13 -53.45 21.51 6.07
C TYR A 13 -52.41 22.45 5.43
N GLN A 14 -52.77 23.71 5.15
CA GLN A 14 -51.82 24.69 4.62
C GLN A 14 -50.67 24.95 5.61
N TYR A 15 -50.98 25.08 6.90
CA TYR A 15 -49.96 25.30 7.93
C TYR A 15 -48.97 24.13 8.02
N VAL A 16 -49.46 22.88 7.96
CA VAL A 16 -48.60 21.69 7.97
C VAL A 16 -47.72 21.63 6.72
N GLN A 17 -48.26 21.96 5.54
CA GLN A 17 -47.46 22.01 4.30
C GLN A 17 -46.38 23.09 4.35
N GLU A 18 -46.70 24.30 4.83
CA GLU A 18 -45.70 25.36 4.99
C GLU A 18 -44.61 24.94 5.97
N MET A 19 -44.99 24.38 7.13
CA MET A 19 -44.02 23.93 8.14
C MET A 19 -43.13 22.80 7.62
N GLU A 20 -43.66 21.85 6.85
CA GLU A 20 -42.87 20.80 6.19
C GLU A 20 -41.86 21.39 5.20
N SER A 21 -42.29 22.35 4.39
CA SER A 21 -41.41 23.05 3.44
C SER A 21 -40.26 23.77 4.16
N TYR A 22 -40.57 24.53 5.22
CA TYR A 22 -39.56 25.22 6.03
C TYR A 22 -38.58 24.26 6.69
N LEU A 23 -39.06 23.14 7.25
CA LEU A 23 -38.20 22.14 7.89
C LEU A 23 -37.30 21.43 6.87
N ARG A 24 -37.84 21.09 5.70
CA ARG A 24 -37.09 20.44 4.63
C ARG A 24 -36.00 21.36 4.08
N GLU A 25 -36.32 22.62 3.83
CA GLU A 25 -35.36 23.62 3.37
C GLU A 25 -34.29 23.92 4.45
N GLY A 26 -34.68 23.97 5.73
CA GLY A 26 -33.74 24.09 6.84
C GLY A 26 -32.76 22.91 6.92
N LEU A 27 -33.25 21.68 6.72
CA LEU A 27 -32.41 20.48 6.71
C LEU A 27 -31.42 20.49 5.54
N GLU A 28 -31.88 20.82 4.33
CA GLU A 28 -31.05 20.87 3.14
C GLU A 28 -29.92 21.91 3.28
N ASN A 29 -30.27 23.09 3.77
CA ASN A 29 -29.29 24.16 4.02
C ASN A 29 -28.29 23.78 5.11
N ALA A 30 -28.72 23.08 6.17
CA ALA A 30 -27.82 22.61 7.22
C ALA A 30 -26.82 21.55 6.69
N VAL A 31 -27.29 20.60 5.87
CA VAL A 31 -26.44 19.58 5.23
C VAL A 31 -25.43 20.23 4.27
N LEU A 32 -25.89 21.15 3.42
CA LEU A 32 -25.01 21.90 2.51
C LEU A 32 -24.01 22.77 3.27
N GLY A 33 -24.43 23.40 4.37
CA GLY A 33 -23.56 24.17 5.25
C GLY A 33 -22.48 23.32 5.88
N ALA A 34 -22.84 22.14 6.41
CA ALA A 34 -21.89 21.19 6.97
C ALA A 34 -20.91 20.68 5.91
N ALA A 35 -21.40 20.33 4.71
CA ALA A 35 -20.55 19.88 3.61
C ALA A 35 -19.56 20.97 3.17
N ARG A 36 -20.00 22.23 3.05
CA ARG A 36 -19.14 23.37 2.73
C ARG A 36 -18.12 23.66 3.83
N ALA A 37 -18.51 23.58 5.10
CA ALA A 37 -17.61 23.77 6.23
C ALA A 37 -16.54 22.67 6.28
N LEU A 38 -16.92 21.41 6.05
CA LEU A 38 -15.99 20.28 5.94
C LEU A 38 -15.06 20.43 4.73
N ALA A 39 -15.60 20.79 3.56
CA ALA A 39 -14.81 21.04 2.36
C ALA A 39 -13.83 22.21 2.54
N GLY A 40 -14.27 23.32 3.17
CA GLY A 40 -13.44 24.46 3.52
C GLY A 40 -12.33 24.09 4.50
N ALA A 41 -12.66 23.39 5.59
CA ALA A 41 -11.67 22.94 6.57
C ALA A 41 -10.62 21.97 6.00
N LEU A 42 -11.01 21.15 5.01
CA LEU A 42 -10.08 20.29 4.25
C LEU A 42 -9.24 21.11 3.26
N ASN A 43 -9.86 22.05 2.55
CA ASN A 43 -9.20 22.92 1.56
C ASN A 43 -8.18 23.88 2.21
N ASP A 44 -8.50 24.44 3.38
CA ASP A 44 -7.58 25.31 4.14
C ASP A 44 -6.35 24.55 4.67
N ARG A 45 -6.41 23.22 4.64
CA ARG A 45 -5.30 22.32 4.96
C ARG A 45 -4.72 21.63 3.72
N ALA A 46 -4.95 22.18 2.52
CA ALA A 46 -4.40 21.67 1.26
C ALA A 46 -2.87 21.49 1.32
N GLU A 47 -2.17 22.31 2.08
CA GLU A 47 -0.71 22.20 2.30
C GLU A 47 -0.29 20.89 2.99
N LEU A 48 -1.17 20.27 3.80
CA LEU A 48 -0.93 18.93 4.35
C LEU A 48 -1.01 17.84 3.27
N PHE A 49 -1.79 18.06 2.21
CA PHE A 49 -1.83 17.17 1.05
C PHE A 49 -0.64 17.39 0.11
N GLN A 50 -0.19 18.65 -0.05
CA GLN A 50 0.98 18.98 -0.88
C GLN A 50 2.31 18.53 -0.23
N SER A 51 2.46 18.67 1.08
CA SER A 51 3.64 18.17 1.83
C SER A 51 3.71 16.63 1.88
N SER A 52 2.60 15.96 1.60
CA SER A 52 2.50 14.51 1.47
C SER A 52 2.74 14.03 0.03
N GLY A 53 3.42 14.79 -0.84
CA GLY A 53 3.82 14.31 -2.18
C GLY A 53 2.66 13.81 -3.07
N MET A 54 1.42 14.19 -2.75
CA MET A 54 0.19 13.70 -3.37
C MET A 54 -0.19 14.59 -4.55
N GLU A 55 0.77 15.05 -5.34
CA GLU A 55 0.51 15.78 -6.59
C GLU A 55 0.18 14.84 -7.75
N ALA A 56 0.52 13.56 -7.63
CA ALA A 56 0.01 12.49 -8.46
C ALA A 56 -0.81 11.54 -7.58
N GLY A 57 -2.06 11.29 -7.93
CA GLY A 57 -2.85 10.23 -7.28
C GLY A 57 -2.14 8.87 -7.36
N PRO A 58 -2.55 7.89 -6.53
CA PRO A 58 -1.94 6.57 -6.52
C PRO A 58 -1.90 5.98 -7.93
N GLN A 59 -0.71 5.56 -8.36
CA GLN A 59 -0.51 4.93 -9.66
C GLN A 59 -0.88 3.45 -9.57
N ALA A 60 -1.21 2.84 -10.71
CA ALA A 60 -1.45 1.40 -10.76
C ALA A 60 -0.20 0.65 -10.27
N GLY A 61 -0.36 -0.15 -9.20
CA GLY A 61 0.72 -0.91 -8.57
C GLY A 61 1.39 -0.23 -7.37
N ASP A 62 1.01 1.00 -7.02
CA ASP A 62 1.49 1.66 -5.81
C ASP A 62 1.06 0.90 -4.55
N ILE A 63 2.01 0.74 -3.63
CA ILE A 63 1.78 0.03 -2.37
C ILE A 63 0.91 0.88 -1.45
N TYR A 64 -0.22 0.31 -1.01
CA TYR A 64 -1.03 0.92 0.03
C TYR A 64 -0.49 0.62 1.42
N VAL A 65 -0.24 1.66 2.21
CA VAL A 65 0.41 1.58 3.53
C VAL A 65 -0.57 1.87 4.66
N HIS A 66 -0.69 0.93 5.60
CA HIS A 66 -1.54 1.10 6.79
C HIS A 66 -0.76 1.65 8.00
N PRO A 67 -1.35 2.49 8.86
CA PRO A 67 -0.72 2.80 10.15
C PRO A 67 -0.69 1.57 11.05
N LEU A 68 0.50 1.25 11.59
CA LEU A 68 0.68 0.19 12.58
C LEU A 68 0.58 0.76 14.00
N ARG A 69 0.12 -0.06 14.95
CA ARG A 69 0.00 0.34 16.37
C ARG A 69 1.31 0.23 17.14
N GLN A 70 2.20 -0.66 16.70
CA GLN A 70 3.48 -0.96 17.32
C GLN A 70 4.53 -1.22 16.22
N PRO A 71 5.83 -1.11 16.52
CA PRO A 71 6.87 -1.50 15.57
C PRO A 71 6.81 -3.02 15.32
N VAL A 72 7.16 -3.44 14.11
CA VAL A 72 7.33 -4.86 13.75
C VAL A 72 8.79 -5.25 13.99
N GLU A 73 9.00 -6.37 14.66
CA GLU A 73 10.31 -7.01 14.72
C GLU A 73 10.56 -7.78 13.42
N VAL A 74 11.69 -7.52 12.75
CA VAL A 74 12.01 -8.14 11.46
C VAL A 74 12.82 -9.41 11.73
N ASP A 75 12.16 -10.45 12.20
CA ASP A 75 12.74 -11.72 12.66
C ASP A 75 12.16 -12.96 11.96
N GLY A 76 11.25 -12.73 11.02
CA GLY A 76 10.52 -13.71 10.25
C GLY A 76 9.19 -14.15 10.88
N TYR A 77 8.91 -13.83 12.15
CA TYR A 77 7.69 -14.21 12.85
C TYR A 77 6.57 -13.22 12.62
N THR A 78 5.40 -13.75 12.24
CA THR A 78 4.30 -12.91 11.76
C THR A 78 3.37 -12.42 12.87
N ASP A 79 3.75 -12.59 14.14
CA ASP A 79 2.89 -12.35 15.29
C ASP A 79 2.58 -10.85 15.45
N ASP A 80 3.56 -9.99 15.14
CA ASP A 80 3.39 -8.52 15.08
C ASP A 80 2.39 -8.05 14.02
N TRP A 81 2.08 -8.91 13.04
CA TRP A 81 1.14 -8.62 11.97
C TRP A 81 -0.29 -9.06 12.26
N THR A 82 -0.54 -9.57 13.47
CA THR A 82 -1.89 -9.99 13.90
C THR A 82 -2.89 -8.84 13.74
N GLY A 83 -4.01 -9.10 13.06
CA GLY A 83 -5.03 -8.09 12.72
C GLY A 83 -4.71 -7.23 11.49
N TYR A 84 -3.55 -7.40 10.86
CA TYR A 84 -3.20 -6.77 9.57
C TYR A 84 -3.16 -7.78 8.43
N GLN A 85 -2.89 -9.06 8.71
CA GLN A 85 -2.80 -10.11 7.67
C GLN A 85 -4.09 -10.25 6.84
N GLU A 86 -5.26 -10.03 7.44
CA GLU A 86 -6.55 -10.01 6.73
C GLU A 86 -6.66 -8.92 5.65
N ARG A 87 -5.79 -7.92 5.71
CA ARG A 87 -5.68 -6.84 4.72
C ARG A 87 -4.60 -7.10 3.67
N ALA A 88 -3.97 -8.27 3.71
CA ALA A 88 -2.96 -8.62 2.72
C ALA A 88 -3.58 -8.66 1.33
N GLN A 89 -2.92 -8.01 0.38
CA GLN A 89 -3.35 -7.92 -0.99
C GLN A 89 -2.53 -8.88 -1.85
N PRO A 90 -3.12 -9.49 -2.89
CA PRO A 90 -2.35 -10.22 -3.88
C PRO A 90 -1.38 -9.25 -4.58
N LEU A 91 -0.17 -9.72 -4.86
CA LEU A 91 0.75 -9.00 -5.71
C LEU A 91 0.28 -9.17 -7.15
N GLN A 92 -0.05 -8.08 -7.84
CA GLN A 92 -0.58 -8.18 -9.20
C GLN A 92 0.53 -8.56 -10.18
N ALA A 93 0.41 -9.73 -10.79
CA ALA A 93 1.30 -10.17 -11.85
C ALA A 93 1.26 -9.25 -13.06
N SER A 94 2.44 -8.98 -13.62
CA SER A 94 2.52 -8.50 -14.99
C SER A 94 1.96 -9.61 -15.90
N PRO A 95 1.21 -9.30 -16.98
CA PRO A 95 0.70 -10.31 -17.91
C PRO A 95 1.77 -11.26 -18.48
N SER A 96 3.02 -10.82 -18.50
CA SER A 96 4.20 -11.56 -18.97
C SER A 96 4.87 -12.44 -17.92
N ASP A 97 4.53 -12.27 -16.63
CA ASP A 97 5.22 -12.91 -15.50
C ASP A 97 4.22 -13.26 -14.39
N ARG A 98 3.72 -14.49 -14.44
CA ARG A 98 2.74 -15.04 -13.47
C ARG A 98 3.36 -15.47 -12.14
N SER A 99 4.67 -15.32 -11.93
CA SER A 99 5.33 -15.63 -10.63
C SER A 99 4.65 -14.93 -9.44
N GLN A 100 4.09 -13.74 -9.69
CA GLN A 100 3.42 -12.94 -8.67
C GLN A 100 2.01 -13.42 -8.30
N ASP A 101 1.38 -14.31 -9.10
CA ASP A 101 0.02 -14.83 -8.83
C ASP A 101 -0.07 -15.59 -7.51
N ASN A 102 1.09 -16.00 -6.97
CA ASN A 102 1.24 -16.78 -5.75
C ASN A 102 1.77 -15.97 -4.55
N ALA A 103 1.89 -14.65 -4.69
CA ALA A 103 2.39 -13.77 -3.65
C ALA A 103 1.29 -12.89 -3.07
N ARG A 104 1.26 -12.74 -1.74
CA ARG A 104 0.48 -11.74 -1.04
C ARG A 104 1.38 -10.88 -0.18
N TYR A 105 1.01 -9.63 -0.01
CA TYR A 105 1.74 -8.70 0.84
C TYR A 105 0.81 -7.86 1.71
N VAL A 106 1.29 -7.47 2.88
CA VAL A 106 0.71 -6.39 3.66
C VAL A 106 1.82 -5.39 3.97
N SER A 107 1.47 -4.11 3.97
CA SER A 107 2.42 -3.06 4.29
C SER A 107 1.89 -2.14 5.40
N GLY A 108 2.82 -1.66 6.22
CA GLY A 108 2.51 -0.87 7.39
C GLY A 108 3.55 0.21 7.66
N LYS A 109 3.14 1.28 8.34
CA LYS A 109 4.02 2.36 8.78
C LYS A 109 3.99 2.47 10.29
N TYR A 110 5.18 2.54 10.89
CA TYR A 110 5.36 2.92 12.29
C TYR A 110 6.56 3.86 12.41
N GLY A 111 6.35 5.05 12.98
CA GLY A 111 7.38 6.08 13.07
C GLY A 111 7.97 6.44 11.70
N ASN A 112 9.29 6.33 11.58
CA ASN A 112 10.05 6.66 10.37
C ASN A 112 10.33 5.46 9.47
N TYR A 113 9.58 4.36 9.63
CA TYR A 113 9.79 3.12 8.89
C TYR A 113 8.50 2.64 8.22
N LEU A 114 8.68 2.12 7.01
CA LEU A 114 7.75 1.23 6.34
C LEU A 114 8.15 -0.21 6.62
N TYR A 115 7.15 -1.04 6.82
CA TYR A 115 7.28 -2.47 7.03
C TYR A 115 6.49 -3.20 5.95
N PHE A 116 7.04 -4.30 5.47
CA PHE A 116 6.38 -5.18 4.53
C PHE A 116 6.45 -6.61 5.06
N LEU A 117 5.34 -7.31 4.98
CA LEU A 117 5.28 -8.76 5.13
C LEU A 117 4.84 -9.34 3.80
N LEU A 118 5.71 -10.12 3.18
CA LEU A 118 5.42 -10.88 1.96
C LEU A 118 5.31 -12.36 2.32
N GLN A 119 4.28 -13.00 1.77
CA GLN A 119 4.09 -14.44 1.82
C GLN A 119 3.99 -14.92 0.38
N VAL A 120 4.99 -15.69 -0.06
CA VAL A 120 5.12 -16.16 -1.43
C VAL A 120 5.01 -17.66 -1.44
N LYS A 121 4.11 -18.20 -2.26
CA LYS A 121 4.02 -19.64 -2.48
C LYS A 121 4.96 -20.04 -3.61
N ASP A 122 5.93 -20.88 -3.29
CA ASP A 122 6.96 -21.34 -4.20
C ASP A 122 7.47 -22.72 -3.78
N GLN A 123 7.37 -23.69 -4.67
CA GLN A 123 7.80 -25.07 -4.40
C GLN A 123 9.32 -25.24 -4.56
N ARG A 124 9.99 -24.35 -5.29
CA ARG A 124 11.39 -24.49 -5.65
C ARG A 124 12.18 -23.19 -5.46
N LEU A 125 12.44 -22.92 -4.19
CA LEU A 125 13.26 -21.80 -3.78
C LEU A 125 14.72 -21.90 -4.28
N VAL A 126 15.15 -20.94 -5.08
CA VAL A 126 16.52 -20.78 -5.60
C VAL A 126 17.23 -19.64 -4.86
N TYR A 127 18.16 -20.01 -3.98
CA TYR A 127 18.98 -19.04 -3.25
C TYR A 127 20.09 -18.43 -4.10
N ARG A 128 20.49 -17.22 -3.72
CA ARG A 128 21.63 -16.49 -4.29
C ARG A 128 22.92 -17.28 -4.08
N GLN A 129 23.75 -17.35 -5.11
CA GLN A 129 25.10 -17.89 -4.97
C GLN A 129 26.03 -16.87 -4.31
N PRO A 130 26.96 -17.29 -3.44
CA PRO A 130 27.97 -16.39 -2.89
C PRO A 130 28.76 -15.69 -4.01
N GLY A 131 28.83 -14.37 -3.97
CA GLY A 131 29.52 -13.56 -4.98
C GLY A 131 28.64 -13.06 -6.15
N ASP A 132 27.39 -13.53 -6.28
CA ASP A 132 26.44 -12.91 -7.21
C ASP A 132 25.95 -11.56 -6.64
N THR A 133 26.41 -10.46 -7.25
CA THR A 133 26.07 -9.08 -6.85
C THR A 133 24.75 -8.59 -7.43
N THR A 134 24.19 -9.30 -8.39
CA THR A 134 22.95 -8.91 -9.09
C THR A 134 21.72 -9.66 -8.59
N ALA A 135 21.96 -10.83 -7.98
CA ALA A 135 20.93 -11.82 -7.67
C ALA A 135 20.12 -12.27 -8.89
N SER A 136 20.63 -12.10 -10.10
CA SER A 136 19.86 -12.31 -11.33
C SER A 136 19.42 -13.76 -11.52
N GLN A 137 20.19 -14.70 -10.95
CA GLN A 137 19.97 -16.16 -10.99
C GLN A 137 19.35 -16.71 -9.70
N ALA A 138 18.82 -15.84 -8.83
CA ALA A 138 18.12 -16.24 -7.62
C ALA A 138 16.76 -15.57 -7.49
N ASP A 139 15.90 -16.22 -6.71
CA ASP A 139 14.60 -15.65 -6.36
C ASP A 139 14.81 -14.41 -5.51
N ARG A 140 14.06 -13.37 -5.84
CA ARG A 140 14.27 -12.05 -5.25
C ARG A 140 12.99 -11.25 -5.18
N VAL A 141 12.94 -10.40 -4.16
CA VAL A 141 11.92 -9.37 -4.02
C VAL A 141 12.54 -8.03 -4.37
N VAL A 142 11.85 -7.26 -5.22
CA VAL A 142 12.29 -5.95 -5.67
C VAL A 142 11.31 -4.89 -5.21
N ILE A 143 11.81 -3.91 -4.46
CA ILE A 143 11.09 -2.70 -4.12
C ILE A 143 11.57 -1.61 -5.07
N ARG A 144 10.72 -1.16 -6.01
CA ARG A 144 11.06 -0.03 -6.89
C ARG A 144 10.46 1.23 -6.32
N VAL A 145 11.28 2.26 -6.20
CA VAL A 145 10.87 3.57 -5.71
C VAL A 145 11.17 4.65 -6.75
N SER A 146 10.23 5.56 -6.92
CA SER A 146 10.36 6.71 -7.81
C SER A 146 9.98 8.01 -7.11
N GLU A 147 10.60 9.10 -7.54
CA GLU A 147 10.41 10.42 -6.98
C GLU A 147 10.73 11.45 -8.07
N ALA A 148 9.91 12.50 -8.18
CA ALA A 148 10.08 13.51 -9.22
C ALA A 148 11.50 14.11 -9.20
N GLY A 149 12.12 14.22 -10.38
CA GLY A 149 13.47 14.79 -10.53
C GLY A 149 14.61 13.89 -10.04
N LYS A 150 14.34 12.67 -9.58
CA LYS A 150 15.38 11.69 -9.21
C LYS A 150 15.29 10.45 -10.11
N PRO A 151 16.44 9.81 -10.42
CA PRO A 151 16.41 8.56 -11.15
C PRO A 151 15.65 7.48 -10.35
N PRO A 152 14.99 6.52 -11.04
CA PRO A 152 14.35 5.40 -10.38
C PRO A 152 15.39 4.58 -9.61
N ARG A 153 14.98 4.12 -8.44
CA ARG A 153 15.82 3.35 -7.51
C ARG A 153 15.14 2.02 -7.22
N GLN A 154 15.94 0.99 -6.98
CA GLN A 154 15.45 -0.34 -6.68
C GLN A 154 16.22 -0.90 -5.49
N TYR A 155 15.50 -1.55 -4.58
CA TYR A 155 16.05 -2.34 -3.48
C TYR A 155 15.75 -3.81 -3.77
N VAL A 156 16.79 -4.61 -3.92
CA VAL A 156 16.69 -6.04 -4.23
C VAL A 156 17.02 -6.83 -2.98
N LEU A 157 16.05 -7.60 -2.50
CA LEU A 157 16.21 -8.51 -1.37
C LEU A 157 16.27 -9.94 -1.91
N SER A 158 17.39 -10.60 -1.67
CA SER A 158 17.52 -12.04 -1.83
C SER A 158 18.58 -12.57 -0.90
N THR A 159 18.59 -13.88 -0.70
CA THR A 159 19.43 -14.49 0.33
C THR A 159 20.20 -15.71 -0.18
N ILE A 160 21.37 -15.94 0.43
CA ILE A 160 22.15 -17.17 0.25
C ILE A 160 21.64 -18.32 1.15
N SER A 161 20.92 -17.98 2.22
CA SER A 161 20.32 -18.92 3.18
C SER A 161 19.20 -18.22 3.99
N PRO A 162 18.25 -18.95 4.59
CA PRO A 162 17.28 -18.35 5.50
C PRO A 162 17.96 -17.55 6.63
N GLY A 163 17.34 -16.44 7.05
CA GLY A 163 17.83 -15.57 8.12
C GLY A 163 17.75 -14.08 7.76
N ALA A 164 18.44 -13.28 8.58
CA ALA A 164 18.57 -11.84 8.38
C ALA A 164 19.33 -11.52 7.09
N LEU A 165 18.87 -10.49 6.38
CA LEU A 165 19.48 -9.99 5.15
C LEU A 165 19.36 -8.47 5.05
N VAL A 166 20.09 -7.90 4.10
CA VAL A 166 20.00 -6.50 3.73
C VAL A 166 19.75 -6.39 2.23
N ALA A 167 19.16 -5.28 1.79
CA ALA A 167 18.90 -5.09 0.37
C ALA A 167 20.17 -4.64 -0.38
N ASP A 168 20.25 -5.01 -1.65
CA ASP A 168 21.14 -4.34 -2.59
C ASP A 168 20.40 -3.21 -3.28
N PHE A 169 21.02 -2.05 -3.34
CA PHE A 169 20.51 -0.85 -3.97
C PHE A 169 21.02 -0.72 -5.39
N PHE A 170 20.09 -0.49 -6.32
CA PHE A 170 20.37 -0.20 -7.72
C PHE A 170 19.74 1.13 -8.12
N ALA A 171 20.50 1.99 -8.77
CA ALA A 171 19.99 3.22 -9.38
C ALA A 171 20.56 3.40 -10.78
N GLN A 172 19.76 3.99 -11.66
CA GLN A 172 20.22 4.39 -12.98
C GLN A 172 20.94 5.75 -12.87
N ASP A 173 22.24 5.77 -13.10
CA ASP A 173 23.07 6.95 -13.09
C ASP A 173 23.38 7.38 -14.54
N ALA A 174 22.98 8.60 -14.90
CA ALA A 174 23.13 9.11 -16.26
C ALA A 174 24.60 9.30 -16.72
N LYS A 175 25.56 9.31 -15.79
CA LYS A 175 26.99 9.54 -16.09
C LYS A 175 27.82 8.26 -16.03
N THR A 176 27.46 7.30 -15.19
CA THR A 176 28.26 6.10 -14.90
C THR A 176 27.57 4.78 -15.24
N GLY A 177 26.28 4.80 -15.60
CA GLY A 177 25.50 3.59 -15.88
C GLY A 177 24.72 3.13 -14.64
N GLN A 178 24.72 1.83 -14.35
CA GLN A 178 23.98 1.30 -13.19
C GLN A 178 24.87 1.34 -11.94
N ALA A 179 24.50 2.14 -10.94
CA ALA A 179 25.15 2.11 -9.64
C ALA A 179 24.54 0.98 -8.80
N SER A 180 25.37 0.06 -8.31
CA SER A 180 24.98 -1.00 -7.38
C SER A 180 25.82 -0.94 -6.10
N ARG A 181 25.16 -1.06 -4.95
CA ARG A 181 25.81 -1.17 -3.63
C ARG A 181 24.88 -1.86 -2.64
N THR A 182 25.43 -2.46 -1.60
CA THR A 182 24.63 -2.93 -0.46
C THR A 182 24.06 -1.76 0.34
N GLU A 183 22.80 -1.87 0.75
CA GLU A 183 22.06 -0.87 1.50
C GLU A 183 21.62 -1.42 2.87
N TYR A 184 22.51 -1.28 3.85
CA TYR A 184 22.33 -1.78 5.22
C TYR A 184 21.14 -1.20 5.99
N ARG A 185 20.60 -0.08 5.51
CA ARG A 185 19.43 0.57 6.12
C ARG A 185 18.12 -0.12 5.75
N VAL A 186 18.08 -0.84 4.63
CA VAL A 186 16.94 -1.68 4.26
C VAL A 186 17.23 -3.09 4.74
N GLN A 187 16.53 -3.50 5.78
CA GLN A 187 16.77 -4.76 6.47
C GLN A 187 15.60 -5.70 6.21
N GLY A 188 15.89 -6.99 6.11
CA GLY A 188 14.86 -8.00 5.98
C GLY A 188 15.20 -9.27 6.72
N HIS A 189 14.20 -10.13 6.86
CA HIS A 189 14.37 -11.47 7.39
C HIS A 189 13.63 -12.46 6.50
N TRP A 190 14.37 -13.42 5.96
CA TRP A 190 13.87 -14.43 5.04
C TRP A 190 13.69 -15.74 5.78
N ARG A 191 12.46 -16.26 5.80
CA ARG A 191 12.15 -17.54 6.44
C ARG A 191 11.48 -18.47 5.44
N ARG A 192 11.96 -19.71 5.39
CA ARG A 192 11.27 -20.76 4.62
C ARG A 192 9.96 -21.13 5.31
N SER A 193 8.90 -21.32 4.53
CA SER A 193 7.64 -21.90 4.96
C SER A 193 7.43 -23.25 4.26
N PRO A 194 6.46 -24.09 4.70
CA PRO A 194 6.18 -25.36 4.03
C PRO A 194 5.85 -25.21 2.54
N ASP A 195 5.17 -24.11 2.18
CA ASP A 195 4.65 -23.87 0.83
C ASP A 195 5.42 -22.76 0.08
N GLY A 196 6.58 -22.32 0.59
CA GLY A 196 7.37 -21.25 -0.02
C GLY A 196 8.21 -20.49 0.99
N TYR A 197 8.00 -19.18 1.08
CA TYR A 197 8.75 -18.34 2.01
C TYR A 197 7.97 -17.13 2.51
N ILE A 198 8.46 -16.61 3.63
CA ILE A 198 8.04 -15.36 4.25
C ILE A 198 9.23 -14.42 4.20
N LEU A 199 8.98 -13.20 3.75
CA LEU A 199 9.96 -12.13 3.80
C LEU A 199 9.36 -10.95 4.57
N GLU A 200 10.02 -10.58 5.65
CA GLU A 200 9.76 -9.32 6.34
C GLU A 200 10.80 -8.30 5.95
N VAL A 201 10.38 -7.05 5.78
CA VAL A 201 11.28 -5.96 5.39
C VAL A 201 10.97 -4.71 6.19
N ARG A 202 12.02 -4.03 6.65
CA ARG A 202 11.97 -2.67 7.20
C ARG A 202 12.72 -1.72 6.26
N LEU A 203 12.01 -0.73 5.76
CA LEU A 203 12.49 0.33 4.87
C LEU A 203 12.32 1.70 5.54
N PRO A 204 13.40 2.46 5.78
CA PRO A 204 13.28 3.83 6.24
C PRO A 204 12.46 4.70 5.28
N LEU A 205 11.54 5.50 5.80
CA LEU A 205 10.60 6.29 5.00
C LEU A 205 11.31 7.27 4.07
N HIS A 206 12.44 7.85 4.50
CA HIS A 206 13.26 8.75 3.67
C HIS A 206 13.90 8.08 2.44
N LEU A 207 13.85 6.74 2.36
CA LEU A 207 14.31 5.95 1.21
C LEU A 207 13.16 5.50 0.29
N ALA A 208 11.91 5.58 0.73
CA ALA A 208 10.75 5.03 0.03
C ALA A 208 10.30 5.83 -1.21
N GLY A 209 10.80 7.06 -1.39
CA GLY A 209 10.38 7.93 -2.50
C GLY A 209 8.93 8.41 -2.37
N ALA A 210 8.37 8.95 -3.46
CA ALA A 210 6.97 9.37 -3.53
C ALA A 210 6.05 8.21 -3.91
N HIS A 211 6.52 7.34 -4.82
CA HIS A 211 5.82 6.13 -5.25
C HIS A 211 6.71 4.91 -5.01
N ALA A 212 6.09 3.81 -4.60
CA ALA A 212 6.78 2.55 -4.33
C ALA A 212 5.94 1.37 -4.83
N THR A 213 6.59 0.42 -5.51
CA THR A 213 5.97 -0.81 -6.04
C THR A 213 6.77 -2.04 -5.59
N LEU A 214 6.09 -3.16 -5.41
CA LEU A 214 6.69 -4.46 -5.08
C LEU A 214 6.63 -5.38 -6.30
N ALA A 215 7.68 -6.17 -6.48
CA ALA A 215 7.70 -7.27 -7.44
C ALA A 215 8.41 -8.48 -6.82
N VAL A 216 7.86 -9.67 -7.05
CA VAL A 216 8.53 -10.95 -6.79
C VAL A 216 9.03 -11.46 -8.14
N LEU A 217 10.29 -11.90 -8.19
CA LEU A 217 10.92 -12.46 -9.38
C LEU A 217 11.44 -13.85 -9.03
N GLU A 218 10.88 -14.86 -9.69
CA GLU A 218 11.27 -16.27 -9.58
C GLU A 218 12.09 -16.66 -10.81
N VAL A 219 13.16 -17.44 -10.62
CA VAL A 219 14.08 -17.78 -11.72
C VAL A 219 13.60 -18.95 -12.55
N ASP A 220 12.91 -19.90 -11.93
CA ASP A 220 12.34 -21.09 -12.58
C ASP A 220 10.88 -20.92 -13.02
N GLY A 221 10.32 -19.73 -12.80
CA GLY A 221 8.98 -19.33 -13.20
C GLY A 221 7.89 -19.83 -12.24
N PRO A 222 6.65 -19.34 -12.39
CA PRO A 222 5.55 -19.66 -11.50
C PRO A 222 5.32 -21.17 -11.40
N CYS A 223 5.04 -21.64 -10.19
CA CYS A 223 4.49 -22.97 -9.96
C CYS A 223 3.26 -23.16 -10.87
N ALA A 224 3.37 -24.05 -11.86
CA ALA A 224 2.25 -24.47 -12.70
C ALA A 224 1.26 -25.24 -11.81
N GLY A 225 0.30 -24.53 -11.22
CA GLY A 225 -0.84 -25.14 -10.56
C GLY A 225 -1.61 -25.95 -11.60
N GLY A 226 -1.59 -27.27 -11.45
CA GLY A 226 -2.34 -28.19 -12.28
C GLY A 226 -3.81 -27.82 -12.29
N ALA A 227 -4.33 -27.54 -13.48
CA ALA A 227 -5.77 -27.64 -13.73
C ALA A 227 -6.12 -29.13 -13.60
N GLY A 228 -6.83 -29.46 -12.51
CA GLY A 228 -7.63 -30.69 -12.43
C GLY A 228 -8.87 -30.56 -13.30
#